data_AF-A0AAT9HRC6-F1
#
_entry.id   AF-A0AAT9HRC6-F1
#
_cell.length_a   1.000
_cell.length_b   1.000
_cell.length_c   1.000
_cell.angle_alpha   90.00
_cell.angle_beta   90.00
_cell.angle_gamma   90.00
#
_symmetry.space_group_name_H-M   'P 1'
#
loop_
_entity.id
_entity.type
_entity.pdbx_description
1 polymer ?
#
loop_
_entity_poly.entity_id
_entity_poly.type
_entity_poly.pdbx_seq_one_letter_code
_entity_poly.pdbx_strand_id
1 'polypeptide(L)'
;MTVVASAGNGGEKGDHVSYPAAYPGVIAATAVDRYGTRAPFSTRRWYATVSAPGVDVIIADPDHRYYEGWGTSAAAAFVSGAVALVKAAHPDLTPAQIKDLLKDTARNAPADGRDDSRGFGFIDPAAAIEAASRLKPEGLKSAAYGDKYFGPGPDTADSGGDTADWAAPGGRRRRRAAGRRRGRVARPPPRYDEA
;
A
#
# COMPACT_ATOMS: atom_id res chain seq x y z
N MET A 1 -2.30 -3.82 -14.57
CA MET A 1 -1.09 -3.77 -13.71
C MET A 1 -1.43 -4.38 -12.35
N THR A 2 -0.53 -5.13 -11.74
CA THR A 2 -0.71 -5.66 -10.37
C THR A 2 -0.27 -4.62 -9.36
N VAL A 3 -1.09 -4.37 -8.34
CA VAL A 3 -0.81 -3.40 -7.27
C VAL A 3 -0.71 -4.15 -5.95
N VAL A 4 0.40 -3.96 -5.25
CA VAL A 4 0.67 -4.52 -3.92
C VAL A 4 0.80 -3.36 -2.95
N ALA A 5 0.19 -3.49 -1.77
CA ALA A 5 0.28 -2.48 -0.72
C ALA A 5 0.44 -3.12 0.66
N SER A 6 1.13 -2.42 1.55
CA SER A 6 1.26 -2.81 2.95
C SER A 6 -0.09 -2.72 3.66
N ALA A 7 -0.44 -3.73 4.46
CA ALA A 7 -1.72 -3.75 5.18
C ALA A 7 -1.85 -2.67 6.27
N GLY A 8 -0.73 -2.13 6.75
CA GLY A 8 -0.64 -1.10 7.78
C GLY A 8 0.11 -1.60 9.04
N ASN A 9 0.69 -0.67 9.78
CA ASN A 9 1.43 -0.95 11.03
C ASN A 9 0.66 -0.50 12.29
N GLY A 10 -0.67 -0.44 12.19
CA GLY A 10 -1.57 0.05 13.24
C GLY A 10 -2.24 -1.05 14.05
N GLY A 11 -1.72 -2.29 14.03
CA GLY A 11 -2.37 -3.46 14.64
C GLY A 11 -2.63 -3.31 16.15
N GLU A 12 -1.70 -2.70 16.85
CA GLU A 12 -1.83 -2.38 18.29
C GLU A 12 -2.52 -1.03 18.54
N LYS A 13 -2.88 -0.32 17.47
CA LYS A 13 -3.48 1.02 17.49
C LYS A 13 -4.88 1.01 16.86
N GLY A 14 -5.66 -0.03 17.16
CA GLY A 14 -7.06 -0.15 16.73
C GLY A 14 -7.30 -0.69 15.32
N ASP A 15 -6.26 -1.23 14.67
CA ASP A 15 -6.37 -1.88 13.35
C ASP A 15 -7.06 -0.97 12.31
N HIS A 16 -6.70 0.31 12.20
CA HIS A 16 -7.38 1.20 11.26
C HIS A 16 -7.27 0.73 9.80
N VAL A 17 -8.35 0.89 9.04
CA VAL A 17 -8.39 0.56 7.60
C VAL A 17 -7.33 1.40 6.88
N SER A 18 -6.45 0.74 6.15
CA SER A 18 -5.37 1.39 5.41
C SER A 18 -5.67 1.40 3.92
N TYR A 19 -5.63 2.59 3.32
CA TYR A 19 -5.64 2.76 1.86
C TYR A 19 -4.21 3.05 1.39
N PRO A 20 -3.78 2.51 0.22
CA PRO A 20 -4.59 1.84 -0.81
C PRO A 20 -4.85 0.34 -0.59
N ALA A 21 -4.35 -0.28 0.48
CA ALA A 21 -4.47 -1.73 0.69
C ALA A 21 -5.93 -2.25 0.73
N ALA A 22 -6.86 -1.42 1.19
CA ALA A 22 -8.29 -1.75 1.23
C ALA A 22 -9.02 -1.59 -0.11
N TYR A 23 -8.37 -1.09 -1.17
CA TYR A 23 -9.03 -1.00 -2.47
C TYR A 23 -9.24 -2.39 -3.09
N PRO A 24 -10.41 -2.64 -3.73
CA PRO A 24 -10.62 -3.86 -4.48
C PRO A 24 -9.54 -4.09 -5.53
N GLY A 25 -9.13 -5.35 -5.70
CA GLY A 25 -8.06 -5.73 -6.62
C GLY A 25 -6.62 -5.52 -6.09
N VAL A 26 -6.40 -4.68 -5.09
CA VAL A 26 -5.07 -4.53 -4.46
C VAL A 26 -4.72 -5.79 -3.67
N ILE A 27 -3.47 -6.23 -3.76
CA ILE A 27 -2.92 -7.31 -2.96
C ILE A 27 -2.38 -6.68 -1.67
N ALA A 28 -3.10 -6.89 -0.56
CA ALA A 28 -2.66 -6.38 0.74
C ALA A 28 -1.73 -7.38 1.43
N ALA A 29 -0.52 -6.95 1.72
CA ALA A 29 0.51 -7.74 2.39
C ALA A 29 0.51 -7.48 3.91
N THR A 30 0.26 -8.52 4.70
CA THR A 30 0.42 -8.48 6.16
C THR A 30 1.80 -8.99 6.57
N ALA A 31 2.26 -8.60 7.76
CA ALA A 31 3.59 -8.95 8.26
C ALA A 31 3.50 -10.11 9.24
N VAL A 32 4.39 -11.08 9.06
CA VAL A 32 4.66 -12.16 10.00
C VAL A 32 6.13 -12.18 10.39
N ASP A 33 6.43 -12.87 11.49
CA ASP A 33 7.80 -13.21 11.89
C ASP A 33 8.33 -14.45 11.14
N ARG A 34 9.56 -14.85 11.48
CA ARG A 34 10.24 -16.02 10.91
C ARG A 34 9.52 -17.35 11.15
N TYR A 35 8.60 -17.40 12.11
CA TYR A 35 7.80 -18.58 12.45
C TYR A 35 6.43 -18.57 11.76
N GLY A 36 6.12 -17.54 10.98
CA GLY A 36 4.82 -17.36 10.34
C GLY A 36 3.74 -16.82 11.28
N THR A 37 4.12 -16.39 12.49
CA THR A 37 3.20 -15.76 13.44
C THR A 37 3.00 -14.30 13.06
N ARG A 38 1.75 -13.81 13.14
CA ARG A 38 1.43 -12.41 12.84
C ARG A 38 2.26 -11.48 13.73
N ALA A 39 2.91 -10.49 13.11
CA ALA A 39 3.55 -9.41 13.83
C ALA A 39 2.49 -8.56 14.58
N PRO A 40 2.69 -8.20 15.87
CA PRO A 40 1.70 -7.43 16.64
C PRO A 40 1.27 -6.12 15.96
N PHE A 41 2.23 -5.39 15.36
CA PHE A 41 1.95 -4.14 14.65
C PHE A 41 1.15 -4.32 13.35
N SER A 42 1.11 -5.53 12.76
CA SER A 42 0.47 -5.74 11.46
C SER A 42 -1.04 -5.55 11.57
N THR A 43 -1.60 -4.58 10.85
CA THR A 43 -3.04 -4.33 10.79
C THR A 43 -3.79 -5.58 10.32
N ARG A 44 -4.88 -5.92 11.03
CA ARG A 44 -5.76 -7.05 10.77
C ARG A 44 -7.10 -6.57 10.23
N ARG A 45 -7.40 -6.87 8.97
CA ARG A 45 -8.64 -6.47 8.31
C ARG A 45 -9.07 -7.42 7.20
N TRP A 46 -10.35 -7.31 6.83
CA TRP A 46 -11.01 -8.05 5.76
C TRP A 46 -10.31 -7.98 4.39
N TYR A 47 -9.45 -6.98 4.15
CA TYR A 47 -8.71 -6.84 2.90
C TYR A 47 -7.37 -7.60 2.88
N ALA A 48 -6.92 -8.17 4.00
CA ALA A 48 -5.68 -8.96 4.06
C ALA A 48 -5.70 -10.07 3.00
N THR A 49 -4.71 -10.07 2.11
CA THR A 49 -4.62 -11.01 0.98
C THR A 49 -3.63 -12.13 1.30
N VAL A 50 -2.38 -11.80 1.60
CA VAL A 50 -1.34 -12.76 1.95
C VAL A 50 -0.40 -12.15 2.98
N SER A 51 0.37 -12.99 3.65
CA SER A 51 1.40 -12.61 4.59
C SER A 51 2.80 -12.90 4.05
N ALA A 52 3.77 -12.09 4.48
CA ALA A 52 5.17 -12.24 4.14
C ALA A 52 6.05 -11.75 5.32
N PRO A 53 7.37 -12.02 5.30
CA PRO A 53 8.27 -11.56 6.36
C PRO A 53 8.21 -10.05 6.55
N GLY A 54 8.02 -9.62 7.79
CA GLY A 54 8.03 -8.20 8.14
C GLY A 54 8.63 -7.91 9.52
N VAL A 55 9.23 -8.90 10.18
CA VAL A 55 9.94 -8.76 11.45
C VAL A 55 11.38 -9.22 11.24
N ASP A 56 12.34 -8.51 11.83
CA ASP A 56 13.78 -8.76 11.74
C ASP A 56 14.29 -8.94 10.29
N VAL A 57 13.84 -8.07 9.37
CA VAL A 57 14.20 -8.13 7.96
C VAL A 57 15.47 -7.34 7.72
N ILE A 58 16.50 -7.97 7.17
CA ILE A 58 17.73 -7.25 6.77
C ILE A 58 17.46 -6.45 5.49
N ILE A 59 17.65 -5.13 5.57
CA ILE A 59 17.35 -4.16 4.49
C ILE A 59 18.63 -3.40 4.16
N ALA A 60 18.83 -3.13 2.87
CA ALA A 60 19.92 -2.28 2.40
C ALA A 60 19.65 -0.81 2.79
N ASP A 61 20.66 -0.18 3.36
CA ASP A 61 20.67 1.22 3.77
C ASP A 61 21.35 2.09 2.70
N PRO A 62 20.88 3.33 2.46
CA PRO A 62 21.52 4.25 1.52
C PRO A 62 23.01 4.49 1.80
N ASP A 63 23.48 4.36 3.04
CA ASP A 63 24.87 4.56 3.41
C ASP A 63 25.78 3.34 3.12
N HIS A 64 25.42 2.51 2.14
CA HIS A 64 26.11 1.24 1.80
C HIS A 64 26.20 0.26 2.97
N ARG A 65 25.22 0.31 3.88
CA ARG A 65 25.13 -0.57 5.05
C ARG A 65 23.91 -1.47 4.95
N TYR A 66 23.80 -2.38 5.90
CA TYR A 66 22.58 -3.13 6.14
C TYR A 66 22.08 -2.82 7.54
N TYR A 67 20.77 -2.75 7.70
CA TYR A 67 20.15 -2.67 9.01
C TYR A 67 18.99 -3.66 9.09
N GLU A 68 18.64 -4.02 10.32
CA GLU A 68 17.47 -4.83 10.60
C GLU A 68 16.25 -3.92 10.73
N GLY A 69 15.27 -4.10 9.85
CA GLY A 69 14.03 -3.34 9.79
C GLY A 69 12.79 -4.21 10.01
N TRP A 70 11.65 -3.55 10.13
CA TRP A 70 10.36 -4.19 10.33
C TRP A 70 9.25 -3.39 9.65
N GLY A 71 8.10 -4.03 9.47
CA GLY A 71 6.89 -3.40 8.97
C GLY A 71 6.22 -4.19 7.85
N THR A 72 4.94 -3.89 7.64
CA THR A 72 4.18 -4.39 6.48
C THR A 72 4.72 -3.86 5.14
N SER A 73 5.56 -2.81 5.16
CA SER A 73 6.30 -2.33 3.98
C SER A 73 7.32 -3.36 3.49
N ALA A 74 8.05 -4.01 4.40
CA ALA A 74 8.98 -5.08 4.03
C ALA A 74 8.22 -6.29 3.46
N ALA A 75 7.10 -6.66 4.11
CA ALA A 75 6.22 -7.72 3.60
C ALA A 75 5.68 -7.40 2.19
N ALA A 76 5.26 -6.15 1.94
CA ALA A 76 4.81 -5.72 0.62
C ALA A 76 5.91 -5.82 -0.45
N ALA A 77 7.18 -5.56 -0.10
CA ALA A 77 8.31 -5.74 -1.01
C ALA A 77 8.51 -7.22 -1.38
N PHE A 78 8.45 -8.13 -0.41
CA PHE A 78 8.51 -9.58 -0.68
C PHE A 78 7.37 -10.05 -1.58
N VAL A 79 6.13 -9.62 -1.30
CA VAL A 79 4.97 -9.96 -2.14
C VAL A 79 5.13 -9.37 -3.56
N SER A 80 5.66 -8.16 -3.69
CA SER A 80 5.93 -7.54 -5.01
C SER A 80 7.00 -8.32 -5.79
N GLY A 81 8.04 -8.82 -5.11
CA GLY A 81 9.03 -9.71 -5.70
C GLY A 81 8.41 -11.03 -6.19
N ALA A 82 7.52 -11.63 -5.40
CA ALA A 82 6.80 -12.84 -5.80
C ALA A 82 5.94 -12.59 -7.05
N VAL A 83 5.19 -11.49 -7.08
CA VAL A 83 4.42 -11.05 -8.26
C VAL A 83 5.32 -10.89 -9.48
N ALA A 84 6.49 -10.26 -9.32
CA ALA A 84 7.44 -10.04 -10.40
C ALA A 84 7.99 -11.36 -10.96
N LEU A 85 8.32 -12.33 -10.10
CA LEU A 85 8.77 -13.65 -10.54
C LEU A 85 7.69 -14.40 -11.33
N VAL A 86 6.44 -14.40 -10.83
CA VAL A 86 5.31 -15.00 -11.56
C VAL A 86 5.11 -14.31 -12.91
N LYS A 87 5.15 -12.98 -12.95
CA LYS A 87 4.95 -12.21 -14.19
C LYS A 87 6.11 -12.37 -15.18
N ALA A 88 7.34 -12.58 -14.69
CA ALA A 88 8.50 -12.86 -15.54
C ALA A 88 8.40 -14.24 -16.20
N ALA A 89 7.94 -15.26 -15.46
CA ALA A 89 7.73 -16.60 -15.99
C ALA A 89 6.47 -16.70 -16.88
N HIS A 90 5.43 -15.94 -16.55
CA HIS A 90 4.11 -16.00 -17.20
C HIS A 90 3.60 -14.58 -17.53
N PRO A 91 4.15 -13.93 -18.57
CA PRO A 91 3.93 -12.51 -18.87
C PRO A 91 2.49 -12.17 -19.27
N ASP A 92 1.68 -13.15 -19.67
CA ASP A 92 0.30 -12.91 -20.13
C ASP A 92 -0.73 -13.01 -19.01
N LEU A 93 -0.36 -13.45 -17.80
CA LEU A 93 -1.30 -13.56 -16.70
C LEU A 93 -1.84 -12.19 -16.26
N THR A 94 -3.14 -12.13 -16.02
CA THR A 94 -3.79 -10.92 -15.54
C THR A 94 -3.48 -10.66 -14.06
N PRO A 95 -3.63 -9.40 -13.58
CA PRO A 95 -3.49 -9.11 -12.15
C PRO A 95 -4.43 -9.93 -11.25
N ALA A 96 -5.64 -10.22 -11.72
CA ALA A 96 -6.59 -11.05 -11.00
C ALA A 96 -6.09 -12.49 -10.86
N GLN A 97 -5.64 -13.09 -11.97
CA GLN A 97 -5.05 -14.44 -11.96
C GLN A 97 -3.81 -14.51 -11.05
N ILE A 98 -2.97 -13.48 -11.06
CA ILE A 98 -1.81 -13.43 -10.15
C ILE A 98 -2.24 -13.34 -8.69
N LYS A 99 -3.24 -12.51 -8.39
CA LYS A 99 -3.79 -12.40 -7.03
C LYS A 99 -4.36 -13.74 -6.56
N ASP A 100 -5.11 -14.43 -7.41
CA ASP A 100 -5.67 -15.74 -7.09
C ASP A 100 -4.59 -16.81 -6.93
N LEU A 101 -3.57 -16.85 -7.81
CA LEU A 101 -2.41 -17.72 -7.65
C LEU A 101 -1.74 -17.55 -6.28
N LEU A 102 -1.48 -16.30 -5.87
CA LEU A 102 -0.85 -16.06 -4.57
C LEU A 102 -1.72 -16.50 -3.40
N LYS A 103 -3.04 -16.39 -3.51
CA LYS A 103 -3.97 -16.89 -2.50
C LYS A 103 -3.97 -18.42 -2.44
N ASP A 104 -4.11 -19.07 -3.60
CA ASP A 104 -4.30 -20.50 -3.72
C ASP A 104 -3.03 -21.30 -3.41
N THR A 105 -1.87 -20.67 -3.55
CA THR A 105 -0.55 -21.27 -3.29
C THR A 105 0.06 -20.83 -1.95
N ALA A 106 -0.62 -19.98 -1.19
CA ALA A 106 -0.14 -19.57 0.12
C ALA A 106 -0.01 -20.77 1.07
N ARG A 107 1.10 -20.83 1.80
CA ARG A 107 1.36 -21.86 2.81
C ARG A 107 0.75 -21.50 4.15
N ASN A 108 0.52 -22.52 4.99
CA ASN A 108 0.05 -22.35 6.36
C ASN A 108 -1.24 -21.51 6.44
N ALA A 109 -2.15 -21.76 5.48
CA ALA A 109 -3.45 -21.12 5.45
C ALA A 109 -4.16 -21.28 6.81
N PRO A 110 -4.91 -20.27 7.27
CA PRO A 110 -5.74 -20.38 8.48
C PRO A 110 -6.75 -21.52 8.37
N ALA A 111 -7.27 -22.01 9.50
CA ALA A 111 -8.19 -23.16 9.53
C ALA A 111 -9.41 -23.00 8.60
N ASP A 112 -9.96 -21.77 8.53
CA ASP A 112 -11.11 -21.43 7.68
C ASP A 112 -10.70 -21.00 6.26
N GLY A 113 -9.45 -21.27 5.84
CA GLY A 113 -8.88 -20.92 4.53
C GLY A 113 -8.43 -19.46 4.38
N ARG A 114 -8.91 -18.56 5.23
CA ARG A 114 -8.46 -17.15 5.32
C ARG A 114 -8.75 -16.58 6.70
N ASP A 115 -7.89 -15.69 7.18
CA ASP A 115 -8.15 -14.85 8.36
C ASP A 115 -7.74 -13.39 8.09
N ASP A 116 -8.19 -12.47 8.94
CA ASP A 116 -7.88 -11.03 8.80
C ASP A 116 -6.43 -10.68 9.17
N SER A 117 -5.67 -11.61 9.74
CA SER A 117 -4.29 -11.43 10.21
C SER A 117 -3.25 -11.77 9.14
N ARG A 118 -3.44 -12.88 8.43
CA ARG A 118 -2.49 -13.47 7.47
C ARG A 118 -3.08 -13.60 6.08
N GLY A 119 -4.34 -13.20 5.89
CA GLY A 119 -5.06 -13.43 4.64
C GLY A 119 -5.15 -14.92 4.38
N PHE A 120 -4.78 -15.34 3.18
CA PHE A 120 -4.79 -16.75 2.76
C PHE A 120 -3.56 -17.54 3.25
N GLY A 121 -2.57 -16.89 3.88
CA GLY A 121 -1.39 -17.56 4.42
C GLY A 121 -0.09 -16.88 4.00
N PHE A 122 1.02 -17.59 4.16
CA PHE A 122 2.36 -17.12 3.85
C PHE A 122 2.72 -17.34 2.38
N ILE A 123 3.25 -16.32 1.71
CA ILE A 123 3.58 -16.43 0.27
C ILE A 123 4.53 -17.60 -0.04
N ASP A 124 4.29 -18.23 -1.19
CA ASP A 124 5.16 -19.26 -1.77
C ASP A 124 5.36 -18.97 -3.27
N PRO A 125 6.41 -18.21 -3.64
CA PRO A 125 6.66 -17.85 -5.03
C PRO A 125 6.91 -19.06 -5.93
N ALA A 126 7.53 -20.13 -5.40
CA ALA A 126 7.83 -21.33 -6.17
C ALA A 126 6.53 -22.06 -6.53
N ALA A 127 5.68 -22.32 -5.54
CA ALA A 127 4.38 -22.93 -5.75
C ALA A 127 3.50 -22.08 -6.70
N ALA A 128 3.54 -20.75 -6.59
CA ALA A 128 2.82 -19.84 -7.48
C ALA A 128 3.27 -19.96 -8.94
N ILE A 129 4.58 -20.03 -9.22
CA ILE A 129 5.13 -20.19 -10.58
C ILE A 129 4.77 -21.56 -11.16
N GLU A 130 4.83 -22.62 -10.35
CA GLU A 130 4.44 -23.97 -10.77
C GLU A 130 2.94 -24.05 -11.09
N ALA A 131 2.09 -23.45 -10.23
CA ALA A 131 0.65 -23.41 -10.43
C ALA A 131 0.25 -22.57 -11.65
N ALA A 132 0.96 -21.47 -11.90
CA ALA A 132 0.76 -20.61 -13.05
C ALA A 132 0.89 -21.35 -14.38
N SER A 133 1.77 -22.36 -14.46
CA SER A 133 1.98 -23.17 -15.67
C SER A 133 0.77 -23.98 -16.10
N ARG A 134 -0.24 -24.13 -15.23
CA ARG A 134 -1.51 -24.82 -15.52
C ARG A 134 -2.63 -23.87 -15.93
N LEU A 135 -2.42 -22.55 -15.86
CA LEU A 135 -3.43 -21.55 -16.20
C LEU A 135 -3.36 -21.16 -17.68
N LYS A 136 -4.54 -20.88 -18.23
CA LYS A 136 -4.66 -20.19 -19.52
C LYS A 136 -4.84 -18.70 -19.24
N PRO A 137 -4.08 -17.80 -19.91
CA PRO A 137 -4.28 -16.36 -19.76
C PRO A 137 -5.72 -15.97 -20.06
N GLU A 138 -6.28 -15.11 -19.22
CA GLU A 138 -7.62 -14.55 -19.40
C GLU A 138 -7.55 -13.13 -19.97
N GLY A 139 -8.62 -12.69 -20.62
CA GLY A 139 -8.76 -11.29 -21.02
C GLY A 139 -8.95 -10.39 -19.80
N LEU A 140 -8.37 -9.18 -19.83
CA LEU A 140 -8.61 -8.17 -18.81
C LEU A 140 -10.09 -7.79 -18.79
N LYS A 141 -10.74 -7.98 -17.64
CA LYS A 141 -12.11 -7.50 -17.38
C LYS A 141 -12.02 -6.26 -16.49
N SER A 142 -12.53 -5.14 -16.98
CA SER A 142 -12.68 -3.95 -16.13
C SER A 142 -13.84 -4.18 -15.17
N ALA A 143 -13.54 -4.23 -13.87
CA ALA A 143 -14.55 -4.06 -12.85
C ALA A 143 -14.66 -2.55 -12.60
N ALA A 144 -15.64 -1.90 -13.22
CA ALA A 144 -15.99 -0.53 -12.86
C ALA A 144 -16.57 -0.53 -11.44
N TYR A 145 -15.70 -0.35 -10.44
CA TYR A 145 -16.15 0.12 -9.14
C TYR A 145 -16.57 1.56 -9.37
N GLY A 146 -17.88 1.83 -9.33
CA GLY A 146 -18.45 3.13 -9.73
C GLY A 146 -17.76 4.33 -9.06
N ASP A 147 -18.04 5.52 -9.59
CA ASP A 147 -17.42 6.84 -9.34
C ASP A 147 -17.23 7.29 -7.87
N LYS A 148 -17.60 6.44 -6.90
CA LYS A 148 -17.58 6.71 -5.47
C LYS A 148 -16.16 6.80 -4.86
N TYR A 149 -15.15 6.17 -5.46
CA TYR A 149 -13.79 6.11 -4.88
C TYR A 149 -12.70 6.77 -5.71
N PHE A 150 -13.01 7.11 -6.96
CA PHE A 150 -12.21 8.00 -7.79
C PHE A 150 -13.06 9.23 -8.05
N GLY A 151 -12.93 10.25 -7.20
CA GLY A 151 -13.39 11.59 -7.57
C GLY A 151 -12.70 12.04 -8.86
N PRO A 152 -13.14 13.14 -9.51
CA PRO A 152 -12.72 13.53 -10.86
C PRO A 152 -11.21 13.76 -11.06
N GLY A 153 -10.39 13.58 -10.02
CA GLY A 153 -9.04 14.12 -9.97
C GLY A 153 -9.11 15.65 -10.05
N PRO A 154 -8.04 16.36 -9.67
CA PRO A 154 -7.95 17.76 -10.02
C PRO A 154 -7.60 17.88 -11.51
N ASP A 155 -8.56 17.68 -12.41
CA ASP A 155 -8.46 18.14 -13.80
C ASP A 155 -9.59 19.16 -14.01
N THR A 156 -9.33 20.39 -14.43
CA THR A 156 -8.66 20.76 -15.67
C THR A 156 -8.17 22.20 -15.55
N ALA A 157 -7.12 22.52 -16.29
CA ALA A 157 -6.63 23.87 -16.47
C ALA A 157 -7.77 24.81 -16.87
N ASP A 158 -8.08 25.79 -16.02
CA ASP A 158 -8.62 27.04 -16.51
C ASP A 158 -7.57 27.64 -17.45
N SER A 159 -7.93 27.66 -18.72
CA SER A 159 -7.20 28.35 -19.77
C SER A 159 -7.33 29.85 -19.52
N GLY A 160 -6.37 30.42 -18.81
CA GLY A 160 -6.23 31.87 -18.70
C GLY A 160 -5.38 32.33 -17.51
N GLY A 161 -4.06 32.45 -17.71
CA GLY A 161 -3.19 33.24 -16.83
C GLY A 161 -1.78 32.69 -16.66
N ASP A 162 -0.88 33.09 -17.56
CA ASP A 162 0.58 33.19 -17.42
C ASP A 162 1.33 32.10 -16.62
N THR A 163 1.67 31.00 -17.31
CA THR A 163 2.68 30.04 -16.86
C THR A 163 4.06 30.39 -17.41
N ALA A 164 4.73 31.36 -16.80
CA ALA A 164 6.17 31.54 -16.97
C ALA A 164 6.78 32.32 -15.80
N ASP A 165 7.00 31.70 -14.63
CA ASP A 165 7.91 32.31 -13.64
C ASP A 165 8.51 31.38 -12.55
N TRP A 166 8.47 30.05 -12.72
CA TRP A 166 9.05 29.13 -11.72
C TRP A 166 10.51 28.70 -12.01
N ALA A 167 11.13 29.15 -13.12
CA ALA A 167 12.49 28.72 -13.45
C ALA A 167 13.38 29.86 -13.98
N ALA A 168 13.93 30.69 -13.08
CA ALA A 168 15.28 31.29 -13.21
C ALA A 168 15.66 32.14 -11.98
N PRO A 169 16.95 32.21 -11.58
CA PRO A 169 17.40 33.00 -10.44
C PRO A 169 17.67 34.47 -10.82
N GLY A 170 17.23 35.38 -9.96
CA GLY A 170 17.79 36.73 -9.83
C GLY A 170 17.01 37.87 -10.49
N GLY A 171 16.74 38.93 -9.71
CA GLY A 171 16.54 40.27 -10.28
C GLY A 171 15.41 41.13 -9.72
N ARG A 172 15.71 41.85 -8.63
CA ARG A 172 15.25 43.23 -8.30
C ARG A 172 13.74 43.54 -8.15
N ARG A 173 13.41 43.75 -6.87
CA ARG A 173 12.65 44.89 -6.27
C ARG A 173 11.55 45.55 -7.10
N ARG A 174 10.34 45.59 -6.52
CA ARG A 174 9.58 46.84 -6.31
C ARG A 174 8.69 46.75 -5.07
N ARG A 175 8.89 47.68 -4.13
CA ARG A 175 8.02 47.95 -2.98
C ARG A 175 6.69 48.55 -3.46
N ARG A 176 5.58 48.16 -2.85
CA ARG A 176 4.42 49.03 -2.65
C ARG A 176 3.68 48.65 -1.37
N ALA A 177 3.07 49.67 -0.77
CA ALA A 177 2.84 49.81 0.66
C ALA A 177 1.43 49.41 1.12
N ALA A 178 1.38 48.96 2.37
CA ALA A 178 0.42 49.25 3.45
C ALA A 178 -1.10 49.24 3.20
N GLY A 179 -1.77 48.37 3.96
CA GLY A 179 -3.17 48.51 4.36
C GLY A 179 -3.44 47.76 5.68
N ARG A 180 -3.31 48.45 6.81
CA ARG A 180 -3.65 47.94 8.16
C ARG A 180 -5.16 47.75 8.31
N ARG A 181 -5.63 46.60 8.83
CA ARG A 181 -6.77 46.55 9.76
C ARG A 181 -6.57 45.48 10.84
N ARG A 182 -6.66 45.96 12.09
CA ARG A 182 -6.83 45.25 13.38
C ARG A 182 -8.06 44.31 13.27
N GLY A 183 -8.22 43.16 13.91
CA GLY A 183 -7.64 42.52 15.08
C GLY A 183 -8.80 41.74 15.74
N ARG A 184 -8.65 40.45 16.04
CA ARG A 184 -9.47 39.77 17.07
C ARG A 184 -8.79 38.48 17.53
N VAL A 185 -8.88 38.29 18.84
CA VAL A 185 -8.14 37.38 19.70
C VAL A 185 -8.71 35.96 19.66
N ALA A 186 -7.83 34.99 19.87
CA ALA A 186 -8.06 33.55 19.92
C ALA A 186 -9.05 33.09 21.03
N ARG A 187 -9.68 31.94 20.80
CA ARG A 187 -10.33 31.11 21.83
C ARG A 187 -9.71 29.70 21.79
N PRO A 188 -9.26 29.12 22.93
CA PRO A 188 -8.77 27.75 22.99
C PRO A 188 -9.92 26.73 23.17
N PRO A 189 -9.75 25.45 22.78
CA PRO A 189 -10.73 24.38 22.96
C PRO A 189 -10.77 23.83 24.41
N PRO A 190 -11.88 23.20 24.83
CA PRO A 190 -12.09 22.74 26.21
C PRO A 190 -11.29 21.47 26.56
N ARG A 191 -10.91 21.39 27.84
CA ARG A 191 -10.29 20.22 28.49
C ARG A 191 -11.34 19.15 28.76
N TYR A 192 -10.96 17.88 28.62
CA TYR A 192 -11.71 16.72 29.11
C TYR A 192 -11.02 16.22 30.39
N ASP A 193 -11.76 16.15 31.50
CA ASP A 193 -11.33 15.52 32.75
C ASP A 193 -11.59 14.01 32.69
N GLU A 194 -10.66 13.25 33.28
CA GLU A 194 -10.70 11.81 33.48
C GLU A 194 -11.73 11.39 34.54
N ALA A 195 -12.41 10.28 34.29
CA ALA A 195 -13.02 9.41 35.29
C ALA A 195 -13.04 7.97 34.75
#